data_AF-A0A6I7Q3P5-F1
#
_entry.id   AF-A0A6I7Q3P5-F1
#
_cell.length_a   1.000
_cell.length_b   1.000
_cell.length_c   1.000
_cell.angle_alpha   90.00
_cell.angle_beta   90.00
_cell.angle_gamma   90.00
#
_symmetry.space_group_name_H-M   'P 1'
#
loop_
_entity.id
_entity.type
_entity.pdbx_description
1 polymer ?
#
loop_
_entity_poly.entity_id
_entity_poly.type
_entity_poly.pdbx_seq_one_letter_code
_entity_poly.pdbx_strand_id
1 'polypeptide(L)'
;MQAVIDRNFCLRHPVRIIRLFGPGVWLGMLLNRRKTLLERVLARYQAHAVPAPGALGCAYKCSALFEFRVARIYAAMAARFADQPAAAALFRDLSEEEMEHGRVMLACLFQVTARTDLDFLPSVRDPEIRAALARLRGIERQVGRMTLEEALDTTAELERGEVNVIFGRLLKQVQQEQLALFAEHLGGAQSHSESVPRRIAALRRQGAAA
;
A
#
# COMPACT_ATOMS: atom_id res chain seq x y z
N MET A 1 14.23 -6.33 -4.17
CA MET A 1 14.42 -5.13 -3.35
C MET A 1 13.41 -5.24 -2.23
N GLN A 2 13.84 -5.40 -0.97
CA GLN A 2 12.92 -5.68 0.14
C GLN A 2 12.27 -4.36 0.56
N ALA A 3 11.09 -4.07 0.00
CA ALA A 3 10.37 -2.80 0.14
C ALA A 3 9.71 -2.58 1.52
N VAL A 4 9.85 -3.55 2.43
CA VAL A 4 9.15 -3.56 3.71
C VAL A 4 10.17 -3.36 4.84
N ILE A 5 9.88 -2.42 5.76
CA ILE A 5 10.57 -2.34 7.04
C ILE A 5 10.29 -3.63 7.81
N ASP A 6 11.16 -4.61 7.60
CA ASP A 6 10.98 -5.93 8.14
C ASP A 6 11.41 -5.98 9.61
N ARG A 7 11.13 -7.12 10.24
CA ARG A 7 11.54 -7.35 11.62
C ARG A 7 13.05 -7.19 11.81
N ASN A 8 13.87 -7.64 10.86
CA ASN A 8 15.32 -7.62 11.00
C ASN A 8 15.84 -6.17 11.02
N PHE A 9 15.31 -5.31 10.15
CA PHE A 9 15.57 -3.87 10.19
C PHE A 9 15.19 -3.30 11.56
N CYS A 10 13.98 -3.60 12.05
CA CYS A 10 13.51 -3.07 13.34
C CYS A 10 14.43 -3.45 14.50
N LEU A 11 14.93 -4.69 14.50
CA LEU A 11 15.80 -5.21 15.56
C LEU A 11 17.24 -4.73 15.46
N ARG A 12 17.73 -4.41 14.25
CA ARG A 12 19.06 -3.80 14.03
C ARG A 12 19.09 -2.30 14.35
N HIS A 13 17.93 -1.63 14.38
CA HIS A 13 17.83 -0.19 14.63
C HIS A 13 16.94 0.14 15.85
N PRO A 14 17.21 -0.43 17.05
CA PRO A 14 16.32 -0.31 18.21
C PRO A 14 16.11 1.14 18.66
N VAL A 15 17.16 1.96 18.70
CA VAL A 15 17.07 3.37 19.11
C VAL A 15 16.15 4.16 18.16
N ARG A 16 16.26 3.94 16.85
CA ARG A 16 15.42 4.61 15.84
C ARG A 16 13.96 4.19 15.99
N ILE A 17 13.68 2.90 16.14
CA ILE A 17 12.30 2.40 16.32
C ILE A 17 11.67 2.89 17.62
N ILE A 18 12.41 2.86 18.74
CA ILE A 18 11.92 3.32 20.04
C ILE A 18 11.64 4.82 20.01
N ARG A 19 12.54 5.63 19.43
CA ARG A 19 12.35 7.08 19.31
C ARG A 19 11.13 7.44 18.46
N LEU A 20 10.91 6.72 17.36
CA LEU A 20 9.82 7.03 16.43
C LEU A 20 8.47 6.46 16.89
N PHE A 21 8.42 5.24 17.41
CA PHE A 21 7.16 4.51 17.65
C PHE A 21 6.94 4.09 19.10
N GLY A 22 7.91 4.35 19.97
CA GLY A 22 7.89 3.99 21.38
C GLY A 22 8.39 2.57 21.68
N PRO A 23 8.72 2.29 22.95
CA PRO A 23 9.31 1.02 23.37
C PRO A 23 8.38 -0.18 23.19
N GLY A 24 7.07 0.01 23.32
CA GLY A 24 6.08 -1.07 23.15
C GLY A 24 6.05 -1.66 21.73
N VAL A 25 6.28 -0.84 20.70
CA VAL A 25 6.33 -1.30 19.30
C VAL A 25 7.57 -2.16 19.07
N TRP A 26 8.73 -1.71 19.56
CA TRP A 26 9.99 -2.47 19.46
C TRP A 26 9.95 -3.80 20.24
N LEU A 27 9.48 -3.78 21.49
CA LEU A 27 9.26 -5.00 22.28
C LEU A 27 8.30 -5.95 21.57
N GLY A 28 7.25 -5.41 20.94
CA GLY A 28 6.37 -6.18 20.09
C GLY A 28 7.11 -6.93 18.99
N MET A 29 7.99 -6.24 18.24
CA MET A 29 8.78 -6.84 17.15
C MET A 29 9.72 -7.96 17.63
N LEU A 30 10.21 -7.88 18.87
CA LEU A 30 10.95 -8.96 19.50
C LEU A 30 10.06 -10.18 19.78
N LEU A 31 8.91 -9.97 20.41
CA LEU A 31 8.09 -11.02 21.03
C LEU A 31 7.16 -11.76 20.06
N ASN A 32 6.71 -11.12 18.98
CA ASN A 32 5.80 -11.76 18.02
C ASN A 32 6.27 -11.54 16.57
N ARG A 33 6.64 -12.66 15.93
CA ARG A 33 7.25 -12.68 14.59
C ARG A 33 6.25 -12.55 13.45
N ARG A 34 4.95 -12.65 13.72
CA ARG A 34 3.89 -12.68 12.69
C ARG A 34 3.39 -11.30 12.29
N LYS A 35 3.59 -10.27 13.12
CA LYS A 35 3.10 -8.92 12.83
C LYS A 35 4.18 -8.06 12.18
N THR A 36 3.81 -7.29 11.16
CA THR A 36 4.68 -6.28 10.56
C THR A 36 4.84 -5.08 11.50
N LEU A 37 5.82 -4.22 11.22
CA LEU A 37 5.99 -2.97 11.97
C LEU A 37 4.72 -2.11 11.87
N LEU A 38 4.16 -1.96 10.66
CA LEU A 38 2.99 -1.13 10.42
C LEU A 38 1.75 -1.65 11.13
N GLU A 39 1.54 -2.96 11.20
CA GLU A 39 0.44 -3.55 11.97
C GLU A 39 0.52 -3.21 13.46
N ARG A 40 1.74 -3.11 14.01
CA ARG A 40 1.94 -2.74 15.42
C ARG A 40 1.76 -1.26 15.66
N VAL A 41 2.29 -0.44 14.76
CA VAL A 41 2.13 1.02 14.81
C VAL A 41 0.65 1.37 14.72
N LEU A 42 -0.09 0.75 13.80
CA LEU A 42 -1.53 0.94 13.66
C LEU A 42 -2.30 0.49 14.91
N ALA A 43 -2.00 -0.71 15.44
CA ALA A 43 -2.63 -1.20 16.67
C ALA A 43 -2.38 -0.27 17.86
N ARG A 44 -1.18 0.31 17.97
CA ARG A 44 -0.86 1.30 19.00
C ARG A 44 -1.69 2.57 18.82
N TYR A 45 -1.77 3.13 17.61
CA TYR A 45 -2.55 4.34 17.39
C TYR A 45 -4.04 4.13 17.62
N GLN A 46 -4.60 3.00 17.17
CA GLN A 46 -6.00 2.66 17.44
C GLN A 46 -6.33 2.60 18.94
N ALA A 47 -5.36 2.20 19.77
CA ALA A 47 -5.53 2.12 21.22
C ALA A 47 -5.33 3.45 21.95
N HIS A 48 -4.59 4.40 21.37
CA HIS A 48 -4.06 5.55 22.13
C HIS A 48 -4.16 6.92 21.44
N ALA A 49 -4.62 7.00 20.19
CA ALA A 49 -4.70 8.23 19.43
C ALA A 49 -6.12 8.49 18.92
N VAL A 50 -6.46 9.77 18.76
CA VAL A 50 -7.70 10.21 18.13
C VAL A 50 -7.46 10.32 16.63
N PRO A 51 -8.26 9.66 15.77
CA PRO A 51 -8.11 9.79 14.32
C PRO A 51 -8.48 11.21 13.87
N ALA A 52 -7.85 11.67 12.79
CA ALA A 52 -8.18 12.96 12.18
C ALA A 52 -9.69 13.01 11.86
N PRO A 53 -10.41 14.05 12.31
CA PRO A 53 -11.85 14.15 12.11
C PRO A 53 -12.19 14.67 10.70
N GLY A 54 -13.48 14.60 10.36
CA GLY A 54 -14.04 15.28 9.19
C GLY A 54 -13.50 14.79 7.85
N ALA A 55 -13.43 15.72 6.88
CA ALA A 55 -13.06 15.43 5.49
C ALA A 55 -11.64 14.86 5.36
N LEU A 56 -10.70 15.32 6.19
CA LEU A 56 -9.33 14.84 6.20
C LEU A 56 -9.22 13.37 6.62
N GLY A 57 -9.89 12.99 7.71
CA GLY A 57 -9.97 11.58 8.11
C GLY A 57 -10.64 10.70 7.07
N CYS A 58 -11.68 11.22 6.41
CA CYS A 58 -12.35 10.53 5.31
C CYS A 58 -11.43 10.33 4.10
N ALA A 59 -10.57 11.30 3.77
CA ALA A 59 -9.62 11.20 2.67
C ALA A 59 -8.61 10.07 2.88
N TYR A 60 -7.99 9.96 4.06
CA TYR A 60 -7.07 8.86 4.38
C TYR A 60 -7.75 7.50 4.37
N LYS A 61 -8.97 7.40 4.92
CA LYS A 61 -9.77 6.16 4.85
C LYS A 61 -10.14 5.80 3.41
N CYS A 62 -10.48 6.79 2.60
CA CYS A 62 -10.79 6.62 1.18
C CYS A 62 -9.55 6.10 0.44
N SER A 63 -8.39 6.71 0.62
CA SER A 63 -7.14 6.25 0.01
C SER A 63 -6.79 4.83 0.45
N ALA A 64 -6.85 4.52 1.75
CA ALA A 64 -6.61 3.18 2.26
C ALA A 64 -7.55 2.13 1.63
N LEU A 65 -8.82 2.49 1.40
CA LEU A 65 -9.78 1.61 0.73
C LEU A 65 -9.36 1.27 -0.71
N PHE A 66 -8.78 2.21 -1.46
CA PHE A 66 -8.26 1.92 -2.80
C PHE A 66 -7.13 0.91 -2.73
N GLU A 67 -6.11 1.15 -1.91
CA GLU A 67 -4.96 0.24 -1.80
C GLU A 67 -5.38 -1.16 -1.39
N PHE A 68 -6.27 -1.28 -0.40
CA PHE A 68 -6.79 -2.59 0.00
C PHE A 68 -7.60 -3.29 -1.09
N ARG A 69 -8.24 -2.54 -2.00
CA ARG A 69 -8.93 -3.16 -3.14
C ARG A 69 -7.96 -3.61 -4.22
N VAL A 70 -6.95 -2.82 -4.53
CA VAL A 70 -5.90 -3.21 -5.47
C VAL A 70 -5.15 -4.44 -4.94
N ALA A 71 -4.79 -4.45 -3.65
CA ALA A 71 -4.21 -5.59 -2.97
C ALA A 71 -5.06 -6.87 -3.12
N ARG A 72 -6.39 -6.76 -2.98
CA ARG A 72 -7.30 -7.89 -3.17
C ARG A 72 -7.36 -8.39 -4.61
N ILE A 73 -7.30 -7.48 -5.59
CA ILE A 73 -7.22 -7.85 -7.00
C ILE A 73 -5.95 -8.65 -7.25
N TYR A 74 -4.80 -8.18 -6.75
CA TYR A 74 -3.54 -8.90 -6.89
C TYR A 74 -3.53 -10.24 -6.15
N ALA A 75 -4.12 -10.33 -4.94
CA ALA A 75 -4.28 -11.62 -4.26
C ALA A 75 -5.12 -12.60 -5.09
N ALA A 76 -6.21 -12.12 -5.71
CA ALA A 76 -7.05 -12.94 -6.58
C ALA A 76 -6.29 -13.37 -7.85
N MET A 77 -5.48 -12.50 -8.45
CA MET A 77 -4.61 -12.84 -9.58
C MET A 77 -3.57 -13.89 -9.18
N ALA A 78 -2.93 -13.75 -8.01
CA ALA A 78 -1.98 -14.73 -7.49
C ALA A 78 -2.62 -16.11 -7.34
N ALA A 79 -3.86 -16.18 -6.85
CA ALA A 79 -4.61 -17.43 -6.76
C ALA A 79 -5.00 -17.98 -8.14
N ARG A 80 -5.42 -17.11 -9.07
CA ARG A 80 -5.81 -17.49 -10.44
C ARG A 80 -4.66 -18.09 -11.24
N PHE A 81 -3.44 -17.62 -11.02
CA PHE A 81 -2.24 -18.07 -11.73
C PHE A 81 -1.34 -18.96 -10.86
N ALA A 82 -1.90 -19.67 -9.86
CA ALA A 82 -1.14 -20.52 -8.96
C ALA A 82 -0.28 -21.60 -9.68
N ASP A 83 -0.74 -22.07 -10.85
CA ASP A 83 -0.02 -23.03 -11.69
C ASP A 83 1.18 -22.42 -12.45
N GLN A 84 1.35 -21.10 -12.39
CA GLN A 84 2.47 -20.35 -12.98
C GLN A 84 3.24 -19.66 -11.86
N PRO A 85 4.20 -20.35 -11.20
CA PRO A 85 4.81 -19.89 -9.94
C PRO A 85 5.40 -18.49 -10.00
N ALA A 86 6.03 -18.10 -11.11
CA ALA A 86 6.61 -16.77 -11.28
C ALA A 86 5.54 -15.66 -11.33
N ALA A 87 4.41 -15.91 -12.02
CA ALA A 87 3.28 -14.98 -12.06
C ALA A 87 2.58 -14.91 -10.69
N ALA A 88 2.33 -16.05 -10.06
CA ALA A 88 1.74 -16.10 -8.72
C ALA A 88 2.58 -15.37 -7.67
N ALA A 89 3.92 -15.51 -7.74
CA ALA A 89 4.84 -14.81 -6.86
C ALA A 89 4.79 -13.29 -7.10
N LEU A 90 4.85 -12.84 -8.36
CA LEU A 90 4.72 -11.41 -8.70
C LEU A 90 3.44 -10.80 -8.12
N PHE A 91 2.29 -11.41 -8.35
CA PHE A 91 1.02 -10.88 -7.85
C PHE A 91 0.89 -10.96 -6.34
N ARG A 92 1.51 -11.94 -5.68
CA ARG A 92 1.55 -12.00 -4.21
C ARG A 92 2.36 -10.85 -3.64
N ASP A 93 3.55 -10.61 -4.20
CA ASP A 93 4.41 -9.50 -3.76
C ASP A 93 3.67 -8.16 -3.93
N LEU A 94 3.03 -7.93 -5.09
CA LEU A 94 2.24 -6.71 -5.34
C LEU A 94 1.06 -6.58 -4.35
N SER A 95 0.40 -7.69 -4.03
CA SER A 95 -0.67 -7.69 -3.01
C SER A 95 -0.17 -7.26 -1.63
N GLU A 96 1.00 -7.75 -1.23
CA GLU A 96 1.63 -7.40 0.05
C GLU A 96 2.09 -5.93 0.08
N GLU A 97 2.67 -5.44 -1.03
CA GLU A 97 3.05 -4.03 -1.23
C GLU A 97 1.83 -3.10 -1.04
N GLU A 98 0.71 -3.37 -1.72
CA GLU A 98 -0.50 -2.55 -1.62
C GLU A 98 -1.19 -2.65 -0.24
N MET A 99 -1.09 -3.79 0.43
CA MET A 99 -1.56 -3.89 1.82
C MET A 99 -0.77 -2.97 2.76
N GLU A 100 0.54 -2.85 2.58
CA GLU A 100 1.37 -1.93 3.37
C GLU A 100 1.06 -0.46 3.02
N HIS A 101 0.79 -0.12 1.76
CA HIS A 101 0.33 1.21 1.36
C HIS A 101 -0.96 1.61 2.10
N GLY A 102 -1.96 0.73 2.10
CA GLY A 102 -3.22 0.98 2.82
C GLY A 102 -3.02 1.12 4.33
N ARG A 103 -2.12 0.33 4.94
CA ARG A 103 -1.76 0.46 6.36
C ARG A 103 -1.07 1.79 6.67
N VAL A 104 -0.23 2.31 5.77
CA VAL A 104 0.37 3.64 5.94
C VAL A 104 -0.68 4.74 5.89
N MET A 105 -1.63 4.69 4.95
CA MET A 105 -2.73 5.65 4.93
C MET A 105 -3.54 5.65 6.23
N LEU A 106 -3.77 4.46 6.82
CA LEU A 106 -4.39 4.35 8.13
C LEU A 106 -3.49 4.84 9.28
N ALA A 107 -2.18 4.74 9.18
CA ALA A 107 -1.27 5.33 10.17
C ALA A 107 -1.27 6.86 10.09
N CYS A 108 -1.28 7.43 8.87
CA CYS A 108 -1.40 8.87 8.62
C CYS A 108 -2.65 9.47 9.27
N LEU A 109 -3.76 8.74 9.25
CA LEU A 109 -5.01 9.14 9.91
C LEU A 109 -4.82 9.59 11.35
N PHE A 110 -3.84 9.05 12.09
CA PHE A 110 -3.62 9.36 13.50
C PHE A 110 -2.48 10.37 13.75
N GLN A 111 -1.72 10.73 12.72
CA GLN A 111 -0.53 11.59 12.84
C GLN A 111 -0.71 12.96 12.21
N VAL A 112 -1.76 13.16 11.40
CA VAL A 112 -1.96 14.42 10.69
C VAL A 112 -2.64 15.43 11.62
N THR A 113 -1.91 16.50 11.93
CA THR A 113 -2.48 17.73 12.49
C THR A 113 -3.12 18.51 11.36
N ALA A 114 -4.43 18.79 11.47
CA ALA A 114 -5.18 19.55 10.49
C ALA A 114 -4.52 20.93 10.29
N ARG A 115 -3.84 21.12 9.15
CA ARG A 115 -3.56 22.46 8.65
C ARG A 115 -4.77 22.95 7.86
N THR A 116 -4.95 24.26 7.84
CA THR A 116 -6.04 24.97 7.17
C THR A 116 -5.83 25.14 5.66
N ASP A 117 -4.69 24.71 5.10
CA ASP A 117 -4.25 24.89 3.71
C ASP A 117 -4.28 23.58 2.89
N LEU A 118 -5.27 22.72 3.12
CA LEU A 118 -5.42 21.46 2.40
C LEU A 118 -6.21 21.66 1.10
N ASP A 119 -5.49 21.75 -0.03
CA ASP A 119 -6.08 21.95 -1.36
C ASP A 119 -6.69 20.67 -1.97
N PHE A 120 -6.46 19.50 -1.37
CA PHE A 120 -6.90 18.21 -1.94
C PHE A 120 -7.37 17.23 -0.87
N LEU A 121 -8.67 16.90 -0.89
CA LEU A 121 -9.35 15.99 0.03
C LEU A 121 -10.29 15.04 -0.75
N PRO A 122 -9.79 13.90 -1.25
CA PRO A 122 -10.62 12.95 -1.99
C PRO A 122 -11.73 12.39 -1.10
N SER A 123 -12.92 12.26 -1.67
CA SER A 123 -14.11 11.76 -0.99
C SER A 123 -14.79 10.68 -1.81
N VAL A 124 -15.32 9.66 -1.14
CA VAL A 124 -16.18 8.64 -1.79
C VAL A 124 -17.49 9.21 -2.33
N ARG A 125 -17.79 10.48 -2.06
CA ARG A 125 -18.92 11.20 -2.65
C ARG A 125 -18.57 11.79 -4.02
N ASP A 126 -17.29 11.95 -4.34
CA ASP A 126 -16.83 12.52 -5.59
C ASP A 126 -17.15 11.54 -6.74
N PRO A 127 -17.79 11.99 -7.84
CA PRO A 127 -18.18 11.12 -8.93
C PRO A 127 -17.00 10.33 -9.53
N GLU A 128 -15.85 10.97 -9.67
CA GLU A 128 -14.60 10.38 -10.19
C GLU A 128 -14.12 9.24 -9.29
N ILE A 129 -14.06 9.47 -7.97
CA ILE A 129 -13.69 8.47 -6.97
C ILE A 129 -14.66 7.28 -6.99
N ARG A 130 -15.97 7.54 -7.09
CA ARG A 130 -16.97 6.47 -7.19
C ARG A 130 -16.81 5.65 -8.46
N ALA A 131 -16.52 6.31 -9.58
CA ALA A 131 -16.27 5.64 -10.86
C ALA A 131 -15.01 4.76 -10.78
N ALA A 132 -13.93 5.27 -10.20
CA ALA A 132 -12.70 4.52 -9.98
C ALA A 132 -12.93 3.28 -9.09
N LEU A 133 -13.65 3.43 -7.96
CA LEU A 133 -14.02 2.29 -7.11
C LEU A 133 -14.95 1.28 -7.81
N ALA A 134 -15.83 1.75 -8.70
CA ALA A 134 -16.68 0.89 -9.51
C ALA A 134 -15.85 0.09 -10.52
N ARG A 135 -14.89 0.75 -11.18
CA ARG A 135 -13.95 0.11 -12.09
C ARG A 135 -13.12 -0.97 -11.40
N LEU A 136 -12.58 -0.70 -10.21
CA LEU A 136 -11.87 -1.72 -9.42
C LEU A 136 -12.74 -2.95 -9.12
N ARG A 137 -14.03 -2.74 -8.79
CA ARG A 137 -14.97 -3.88 -8.62
C ARG A 137 -15.21 -4.64 -9.91
N GLY A 138 -15.23 -3.95 -11.06
CA GLY A 138 -15.32 -4.58 -12.36
C GLY A 138 -14.14 -5.50 -12.62
N ILE A 139 -12.92 -5.00 -12.39
CA ILE A 139 -11.68 -5.75 -12.51
C ILE A 139 -11.70 -6.98 -11.58
N GLU A 140 -12.02 -6.80 -10.30
CA GLU A 140 -12.07 -7.89 -9.31
C GLU A 140 -12.97 -9.04 -9.76
N ARG A 141 -14.13 -8.73 -10.37
CA ARG A 141 -15.07 -9.75 -10.90
C ARG A 141 -14.55 -10.47 -12.15
N GLN A 142 -13.65 -9.84 -12.89
CA GLN A 142 -13.12 -10.38 -14.15
C GLN A 142 -11.87 -11.24 -13.94
N VAL A 143 -11.15 -11.10 -12.83
CA VAL A 143 -9.89 -11.81 -12.55
C VAL A 143 -9.96 -13.31 -12.85
N GLY A 144 -11.04 -13.99 -12.46
CA GLY A 144 -11.20 -15.44 -12.68
C GLY A 144 -11.16 -15.86 -14.16
N ARG A 145 -11.43 -14.94 -15.08
CA ARG A 145 -11.51 -15.19 -16.53
C ARG A 145 -10.33 -14.60 -17.31
N MET A 146 -9.47 -13.83 -16.66
CA MET A 146 -8.33 -13.21 -17.32
C MET A 146 -7.31 -14.26 -17.77
N THR A 147 -6.76 -14.04 -18.95
CA THR A 147 -5.48 -14.59 -19.38
C THR A 147 -4.35 -13.91 -18.60
N LEU A 148 -3.15 -14.52 -18.59
CA LEU A 148 -2.01 -13.89 -17.93
C LEU A 148 -1.69 -12.53 -18.55
N GLU A 149 -1.74 -12.41 -19.87
CA GLU A 149 -1.41 -11.16 -20.55
C GLU A 149 -2.38 -10.04 -20.20
N GLU A 150 -3.69 -10.32 -20.17
CA GLU A 150 -4.70 -9.35 -19.70
C GLU A 150 -4.49 -8.95 -18.24
N ALA A 151 -4.07 -9.88 -17.37
CA ALA A 151 -3.78 -9.58 -15.98
C ALA A 151 -2.53 -8.69 -15.83
N LEU A 152 -1.49 -8.92 -16.63
CA LEU A 152 -0.29 -8.08 -16.66
C LEU A 152 -0.58 -6.68 -17.21
N ASP A 153 -1.38 -6.57 -18.27
CA ASP A 153 -1.80 -5.27 -18.81
C ASP A 153 -2.68 -4.50 -17.82
N THR A 154 -3.64 -5.19 -17.19
CA THR A 154 -4.46 -4.63 -16.10
C THR A 154 -3.57 -4.14 -14.96
N THR A 155 -2.54 -4.90 -14.59
CA THR A 155 -1.58 -4.53 -13.55
C THR A 155 -0.83 -3.25 -13.94
N ALA A 156 -0.28 -3.19 -15.16
CA ALA A 156 0.40 -1.99 -15.66
C ALA A 156 -0.53 -0.76 -15.73
N GLU A 157 -1.82 -0.96 -15.92
CA GLU A 157 -2.81 0.12 -15.91
C GLU A 157 -3.13 0.61 -14.51
N LEU A 158 -3.33 -0.32 -13.55
CA LEU A 158 -3.57 0.01 -12.14
C LEU A 158 -2.42 0.84 -11.56
N GLU A 159 -1.18 0.44 -11.84
CA GLU A 159 0.02 1.12 -11.32
C GLU A 159 0.30 2.48 -11.96
N ARG A 160 -0.25 2.72 -13.16
CA ARG A 160 -0.23 4.05 -13.80
C ARG A 160 -1.43 4.91 -13.41
N GLY A 161 -2.41 4.32 -12.73
CA GLY A 161 -3.71 4.92 -12.46
C GLY A 161 -3.69 6.03 -11.40
N GLU A 162 -4.81 6.74 -11.32
CA GLU A 162 -5.02 7.89 -10.44
C GLU A 162 -4.87 7.59 -8.94
N VAL A 163 -4.98 6.31 -8.53
CA VAL A 163 -4.80 5.87 -7.14
C VAL A 163 -3.43 6.25 -6.60
N ASN A 164 -2.37 5.99 -7.38
CA ASN A 164 -1.00 6.33 -7.01
C ASN A 164 -0.79 7.85 -6.92
N VAL A 165 -1.53 8.63 -7.72
CA VAL A 165 -1.51 10.10 -7.68
C VAL A 165 -2.21 10.62 -6.41
N ILE A 166 -3.36 10.03 -6.04
CA ILE A 166 -4.10 10.37 -4.82
C ILE A 166 -3.26 10.07 -3.57
N PHE A 167 -2.67 8.87 -3.51
CA PHE A 167 -1.78 8.43 -2.44
C PHE A 167 -0.57 9.38 -2.29
N GLY A 168 0.12 9.67 -3.39
CA GLY A 168 1.28 10.56 -3.39
C GLY A 168 0.96 11.99 -2.96
N ARG A 169 -0.24 12.51 -3.30
CA ARG A 169 -0.68 13.83 -2.87
C ARG A 169 -1.00 13.88 -1.37
N LEU A 170 -1.67 12.86 -0.83
CA LEU A 170 -1.97 12.79 0.60
C LEU A 170 -0.71 12.59 1.46
N LEU A 171 0.24 11.76 1.01
CA LEU A 171 1.51 11.58 1.73
C LEU A 171 2.30 12.89 1.87
N LYS A 172 2.30 13.74 0.84
CA LYS A 172 2.99 15.04 0.88
C LYS A 172 2.43 16.00 1.94
N GLN A 173 1.20 15.76 2.42
CA GLN A 173 0.59 16.58 3.47
C GLN A 173 1.14 16.24 4.86
N VAL A 174 1.87 15.13 5.02
CA VAL A 174 2.40 14.70 6.32
C VAL A 174 3.87 15.08 6.47
N GLN A 175 4.20 15.91 7.47
CA GLN A 175 5.57 16.37 7.73
C GLN A 175 6.23 15.71 8.96
N GLN A 176 5.65 14.65 9.52
CA GLN A 176 6.23 13.98 10.70
C GLN A 176 7.38 13.04 10.32
N GLU A 177 8.48 13.07 11.09
CA GLU A 177 9.65 12.18 10.91
C GLU A 177 9.28 10.68 10.87
N GLN A 178 8.23 10.29 11.58
CA GLN A 178 7.68 8.93 11.62
C GLN A 178 7.16 8.48 10.26
N LEU A 179 6.53 9.40 9.52
CA LEU A 179 6.02 9.17 8.18
C LEU A 179 7.04 9.46 7.10
N ALA A 180 8.07 10.28 7.37
CA ALA A 180 9.25 10.33 6.50
C ALA A 180 9.94 8.96 6.42
N LEU A 181 10.01 8.18 7.51
CA LEU A 181 10.50 6.81 7.47
C LEU A 181 9.65 5.91 6.56
N PHE A 182 8.32 6.01 6.67
CA PHE A 182 7.41 5.22 5.83
C PHE A 182 7.40 5.73 4.38
N ALA A 183 7.48 7.03 4.14
CA ALA A 183 7.57 7.63 2.82
C ALA A 183 8.97 7.50 2.20
N GLU A 184 10.02 7.19 2.96
CA GLU A 184 11.34 6.79 2.45
C GLU A 184 11.30 5.33 1.98
N HIS A 185 10.63 4.44 2.74
CA HIS A 185 10.49 3.02 2.39
C HIS A 185 9.41 2.76 1.33
N LEU A 186 8.33 3.55 1.35
CA LEU A 186 7.28 3.60 0.34
C LEU A 186 7.54 4.70 -0.71
N GLY A 187 8.62 5.47 -0.59
CA GLY A 187 9.02 6.53 -1.53
C GLY A 187 9.31 6.01 -2.93
N GLY A 188 9.37 4.69 -3.06
CA GLY A 188 9.13 3.98 -4.29
C GLY A 188 7.67 3.98 -4.78
N ALA A 189 6.79 4.88 -4.36
CA ALA A 189 5.49 5.09 -5.03
C ALA A 189 5.68 5.71 -6.44
N GLN A 190 6.82 6.36 -6.68
CA GLN A 190 7.35 6.58 -8.05
C GLN A 190 8.01 5.32 -8.65
N SER A 191 8.32 4.32 -7.83
CA SER A 191 8.86 3.04 -8.28
C SER A 191 7.79 2.09 -8.77
N HIS A 192 6.50 2.14 -8.42
CA HIS A 192 5.54 1.17 -8.99
C HIS A 192 5.35 1.40 -10.49
N SER A 193 5.11 2.65 -10.89
CA SER A 193 5.02 3.07 -12.29
C SER A 193 6.29 2.77 -13.11
N GLU A 194 7.46 2.60 -12.48
CA GLU A 194 8.73 2.29 -13.14
C GLU A 194 9.22 0.84 -12.96
N SER A 195 8.94 0.22 -11.82
CA SER A 195 9.46 -1.09 -11.39
C SER A 195 8.49 -2.21 -11.76
N VAL A 196 7.18 -1.98 -11.69
CA VAL A 196 6.19 -2.98 -12.09
C VAL A 196 6.28 -3.26 -13.59
N PRO A 197 6.38 -2.26 -14.49
CA PRO A 197 6.66 -2.54 -15.90
C PRO A 197 7.95 -3.33 -16.13
N ARG A 198 9.01 -3.08 -15.35
CA ARG A 198 10.27 -3.86 -15.43
C ARG A 198 10.07 -5.30 -14.97
N ARG A 199 9.33 -5.54 -13.90
CA ARG A 199 8.98 -6.89 -13.37
C ARG A 199 8.11 -7.65 -14.37
N ILE A 200 7.09 -6.99 -14.93
CA ILE A 200 6.24 -7.54 -16.00
C ILE A 200 7.07 -7.91 -17.23
N ALA A 201 7.94 -7.00 -17.69
CA ALA A 201 8.81 -7.27 -18.84
C ALA A 201 9.77 -8.44 -18.58
N ALA A 202 10.29 -8.58 -17.36
CA ALA A 202 11.11 -9.72 -16.97
C ALA A 202 10.31 -11.03 -17.00
N LEU A 203 9.08 -11.03 -16.48
CA LEU A 203 8.20 -12.20 -16.51
C LEU A 203 7.85 -12.61 -17.96
N ARG A 204 7.50 -11.65 -18.83
CA ARG A 204 7.22 -11.90 -20.24
C ARG A 204 8.42 -12.54 -20.97
N ARG A 205 9.64 -12.09 -20.68
CA ARG A 205 10.87 -12.70 -21.23
C ARG A 205 11.09 -14.14 -20.77
N GLN A 206 10.74 -14.46 -19.52
CA GLN A 206 10.85 -15.83 -19.00
C GLN A 206 9.81 -16.77 -19.63
N GLY A 207 8.59 -16.29 -19.86
CA GLY A 207 7.54 -17.07 -20.54
C GLY A 207 7.78 -17.27 -22.04
N ALA A 208 8.48 -16.34 -22.71
CA ALA A 208 8.85 -16.48 -24.13
C ALA A 208 10.06 -17.41 -24.37
N ALA A 209 10.77 -17.81 -23.32
CA ALA A 209 11.94 -18.70 -23.37
C ALA A 209 11.63 -20.15 -22.98
N ALA A 210 10.35 -20.46 -22.69
CA ALA A 210 9.84 -21.79 -22.36
C ALA A 210 8.98 -22.33 -23.50
#